data_AF-A0A4R5CD61-F1
#
_entry.id   AF-A0A4R5CD61-F1
#
_cell.length_a   1.000
_cell.length_b   1.000
_cell.length_c   1.000
_cell.angle_alpha   90.00
_cell.angle_beta   90.00
_cell.angle_gamma   90.00
#
_symmetry.space_group_name_H-M   'P 1'
#
loop_
_entity.id
_entity.type
_entity.pdbx_description
1 polymer ?
#
loop_
_entity_poly.entity_id
_entity_poly.type
_entity_poly.pdbx_seq_one_letter_code
_entity_poly.pdbx_strand_id
1 'polypeptide(L)'
;MTTKNPIPAFATHPGTILVDEMEANGYSQIDLAKLIDIKRSQLNEIIKGKRNINADLALLLEKALGIDADFWMEAQKNYDLDKARIESKNKEQLEAIEIWNVAKELIPISFYRKEKVISGNPLRDIQKIREIYRVENLDQLAAMSVQNHYHRFKKSTKLKSDVVNIMGWVKLVQYNAAGLSVPPFNHENQEQLIADLRAILLKNTDTLNKVQKKLHENGIKLVYQVKGEKTPVDGVSFWSNGNPAIGMTLRHHRLDNFAFTLFHELGHIYKHLVNNEIAEFIDLEIKNEEEEYKNSTEEKQANHFALDKLIKDEDWNKFKRNLAYNNNDQSIIAFANQVKIHPSIVRGRVCFALDNFRSYTSICSEIN
;
A
#
# COMPACT_ATOMS: atom_id res chain seq x y z
N MET A 1 22.04 -9.92 -9.61
CA MET A 1 22.90 -9.48 -10.74
C MET A 1 22.22 -9.92 -12.02
N THR A 2 21.47 -9.03 -12.65
CA THR A 2 20.90 -9.25 -13.98
C THR A 2 22.03 -8.99 -14.98
N THR A 3 22.52 -10.04 -15.63
CA THR A 3 23.34 -9.90 -16.83
C THR A 3 22.49 -9.17 -17.87
N LYS A 4 22.70 -7.86 -18.03
CA LYS A 4 22.12 -7.11 -19.15
C LYS A 4 22.62 -7.78 -20.42
N ASN A 5 21.74 -8.50 -21.12
CA ASN A 5 22.03 -8.94 -22.48
C ASN A 5 22.25 -7.66 -23.30
N PRO A 6 23.47 -7.44 -23.84
CA PRO A 6 23.77 -6.22 -24.56
C PRO A 6 22.85 -6.12 -25.78
N ILE A 7 22.21 -4.97 -25.97
CA ILE A 7 21.42 -4.69 -27.16
C ILE A 7 22.42 -4.44 -28.30
N PRO A 8 22.34 -5.18 -29.41
CA PRO A 8 23.27 -4.97 -30.53
C PRO A 8 23.03 -3.61 -31.20
N ALA A 9 24.08 -3.03 -31.76
CA ALA A 9 24.03 -1.71 -32.41
C ALA A 9 23.18 -1.70 -33.69
N PHE A 10 23.08 -2.85 -34.37
CA PHE A 10 22.25 -3.07 -35.54
C PHE A 10 21.72 -4.50 -35.53
N ALA A 11 20.51 -4.71 -36.06
CA ALA A 11 19.93 -6.03 -36.25
C ALA A 11 20.33 -6.59 -37.62
N THR A 12 20.99 -7.75 -37.64
CA THR A 12 21.44 -8.41 -38.87
C THR A 12 20.37 -9.35 -39.40
N HIS A 13 19.78 -9.03 -40.55
CA HIS A 13 18.75 -9.87 -41.17
C HIS A 13 19.38 -11.13 -41.75
N PRO A 14 18.76 -12.33 -41.66
CA PRO A 14 19.30 -13.56 -42.26
C PRO A 14 19.50 -13.47 -43.79
N GLY A 15 18.84 -12.50 -44.43
CA GLY A 15 19.08 -12.14 -45.83
C GLY A 15 20.51 -11.72 -46.15
N THR A 16 21.32 -11.27 -45.18
CA THR A 16 22.76 -11.01 -45.41
C THR A 16 23.54 -12.32 -45.49
N ILE A 17 23.26 -13.26 -44.58
CA ILE A 17 23.85 -14.61 -44.60
C ILE A 17 23.46 -15.33 -45.89
N LEU A 18 22.21 -15.16 -46.33
CA LEU A 18 21.72 -15.72 -47.58
C LEU A 18 22.54 -15.25 -48.80
N VAL A 19 23.04 -14.01 -48.80
CA VAL A 19 23.91 -13.53 -49.89
C VAL A 19 25.25 -14.26 -49.87
N ASP A 20 25.88 -14.36 -48.70
CA ASP A 20 27.17 -15.04 -48.53
C ASP A 20 27.07 -16.51 -48.95
N GLU A 21 25.98 -17.18 -48.55
CA GLU A 21 25.73 -18.59 -48.90
C GLU A 21 25.39 -18.80 -50.37
N MET A 22 24.69 -17.85 -51.00
CA MET A 22 24.48 -17.88 -52.45
C MET A 22 25.79 -17.77 -53.22
N GLU A 23 26.69 -16.87 -52.80
CA GLU A 23 28.00 -16.69 -53.42
C GLU A 23 28.87 -17.95 -53.24
N ALA A 24 28.89 -18.53 -52.03
CA ALA A 24 29.62 -19.75 -51.73
C ALA A 24 29.17 -20.97 -52.56
N ASN A 25 27.87 -21.06 -52.85
CA ASN A 25 27.28 -22.12 -53.67
C ASN A 25 27.23 -21.79 -55.18
N GLY A 26 27.71 -20.62 -55.59
CA GLY A 26 27.74 -20.18 -57.00
C GLY A 26 26.36 -19.87 -57.60
N TYR A 27 25.36 -19.55 -56.76
CA TYR A 27 24.02 -19.20 -57.21
C TYR A 27 23.85 -17.69 -57.43
N SER A 28 23.32 -17.30 -58.59
CA SER A 28 22.75 -15.94 -58.71
C SER A 28 21.39 -15.86 -58.01
N GLN A 29 20.91 -14.63 -57.73
CA GLN A 29 19.55 -14.41 -57.21
C GLN A 29 18.46 -15.00 -58.12
N ILE A 30 18.72 -15.08 -59.43
CA ILE A 30 17.76 -15.67 -60.37
C ILE A 30 17.75 -17.18 -60.23
N ASP A 31 18.93 -17.79 -60.06
CA ASP A 31 19.08 -19.23 -59.98
C ASP A 31 18.48 -19.77 -58.69
N LEU A 32 18.82 -19.18 -57.54
CA LEU A 32 18.25 -19.60 -56.26
C LEU A 32 16.73 -19.38 -56.23
N ALA A 33 16.23 -18.23 -56.71
CA ALA A 33 14.79 -17.97 -56.72
C ALA A 33 14.02 -18.99 -57.56
N LYS A 34 14.57 -19.41 -58.71
CA LYS A 34 13.98 -20.49 -59.52
C LYS A 34 14.06 -21.84 -58.81
N LEU A 35 15.17 -22.15 -58.16
CA LEU A 35 15.40 -23.41 -57.46
C LEU A 35 14.38 -23.64 -56.34
N ILE A 36 14.06 -22.58 -55.59
CA ILE A 36 13.10 -22.62 -54.48
C ILE A 36 11.69 -22.16 -54.88
N ASP A 37 11.41 -22.04 -56.18
CA ASP A 37 10.11 -21.66 -56.76
C ASP A 37 9.49 -20.36 -56.19
N ILE A 38 10.30 -19.31 -56.08
CA ILE A 38 9.83 -17.96 -55.70
C ILE A 38 10.19 -16.93 -56.76
N LYS A 39 9.49 -15.78 -56.74
CA LYS A 39 9.84 -14.67 -57.63
C LYS A 39 11.19 -14.09 -57.18
N ARG A 40 12.08 -13.76 -58.14
CA ARG A 40 13.33 -13.03 -57.87
C ARG A 40 13.10 -11.77 -57.01
N SER A 41 11.99 -11.06 -57.23
CA SER A 41 11.62 -9.90 -56.44
C SER A 41 11.43 -10.23 -54.95
N GLN A 42 10.81 -11.38 -54.63
CA GLN A 42 10.64 -11.84 -53.25
C GLN A 42 11.98 -12.18 -52.61
N LEU A 43 12.86 -12.90 -53.31
CA LEU A 43 14.21 -13.19 -52.80
C LEU A 43 15.00 -11.90 -52.54
N ASN A 44 14.92 -10.92 -53.44
CA ASN A 44 15.57 -9.63 -53.28
C ASN A 44 15.00 -8.81 -52.11
N GLU A 45 13.70 -8.93 -51.79
CA GLU A 45 13.12 -8.33 -50.59
C GLU A 45 13.70 -8.96 -49.32
N ILE A 46 13.94 -10.27 -49.31
CA ILE A 46 14.52 -10.99 -48.17
C ILE A 46 15.97 -10.58 -47.96
N ILE A 47 16.76 -10.53 -49.04
CA ILE A 47 18.15 -10.06 -49.01
C ILE A 47 18.23 -8.63 -48.46
N LYS A 48 17.30 -7.76 -48.85
CA LYS A 48 17.22 -6.37 -48.37
C LYS A 48 16.61 -6.22 -46.98
N GLY A 49 16.27 -7.32 -46.28
CA GLY A 49 15.65 -7.30 -44.96
C GLY A 49 14.24 -6.69 -44.93
N LYS A 50 13.54 -6.66 -46.07
CA LYS A 50 12.15 -6.18 -46.19
C LYS A 50 11.12 -7.29 -46.00
N ARG A 51 11.54 -8.55 -46.12
CA ARG A 51 10.69 -9.73 -45.99
C ARG A 51 11.40 -10.78 -45.13
N ASN A 52 10.68 -11.35 -44.18
CA ASN A 52 11.20 -12.37 -43.27
C ASN A 52 11.30 -13.73 -43.97
N ILE A 53 12.20 -14.58 -43.49
CA ILE A 53 12.24 -16.00 -43.81
C ILE A 53 11.21 -16.72 -42.92
N ASN A 54 10.25 -17.42 -43.51
CA ASN A 54 9.27 -18.24 -42.80
C ASN A 54 9.69 -19.72 -42.84
N ALA A 55 8.93 -20.58 -42.13
CA ALA A 55 9.28 -22.01 -42.02
C ALA A 55 9.36 -22.73 -43.36
N ASP A 56 8.41 -22.47 -44.28
CA ASP A 56 8.41 -23.09 -45.61
C ASP A 56 9.66 -22.71 -46.41
N LEU A 57 10.04 -21.43 -46.37
CA LEU A 57 11.23 -20.96 -47.05
C LEU A 57 12.51 -21.50 -46.40
N ALA A 58 12.55 -21.62 -45.07
CA ALA A 58 13.69 -22.21 -44.37
C ALA A 58 13.94 -23.67 -44.79
N LEU A 59 12.88 -24.47 -44.96
CA LEU A 59 12.98 -25.85 -45.47
C LEU A 59 13.49 -25.89 -46.92
N LEU A 60 13.04 -24.96 -47.76
CA LEU A 60 13.53 -24.85 -49.14
C LEU A 60 15.00 -24.43 -49.20
N LEU A 61 15.40 -23.46 -48.37
CA LEU A 61 16.80 -23.02 -48.25
C LEU A 61 17.70 -24.12 -47.70
N GLU A 62 17.22 -24.95 -46.77
CA GLU A 62 17.96 -26.13 -46.29
C GLU A 62 18.26 -27.09 -47.44
N LYS A 63 17.26 -27.43 -48.25
CA LYS A 63 17.49 -28.33 -49.39
C LYS A 63 18.33 -27.69 -50.49
N ALA A 64 18.28 -26.37 -50.65
CA ALA A 64 19.05 -25.66 -51.68
C ALA A 64 20.51 -25.36 -51.30
N LEU A 65 20.77 -25.05 -50.02
CA LEU A 65 22.06 -24.54 -49.52
C LEU A 65 22.74 -25.47 -48.50
N GLY A 66 22.04 -26.51 -48.03
CA GLY A 66 22.60 -27.48 -47.07
C GLY A 66 22.67 -26.98 -45.62
N ILE A 67 22.02 -25.87 -45.30
CA ILE A 67 21.97 -25.28 -43.95
C ILE A 67 20.60 -25.54 -43.32
N ASP A 68 20.59 -26.19 -42.16
CA ASP A 68 19.38 -26.60 -41.45
C ASP A 68 18.32 -25.48 -41.36
N ALA A 69 17.05 -25.83 -41.59
CA ALA A 69 15.94 -24.88 -41.49
C ALA A 69 15.88 -24.19 -40.12
N ASP A 70 16.27 -24.89 -39.06
CA ASP A 70 16.34 -24.36 -37.68
C ASP A 70 17.32 -23.20 -37.57
N PHE A 71 18.45 -23.22 -38.30
CA PHE A 71 19.39 -22.12 -38.31
C PHE A 71 18.76 -20.85 -38.90
N TRP A 72 18.07 -20.98 -40.03
CA TRP A 72 17.40 -19.83 -40.67
C TRP A 72 16.30 -19.25 -39.78
N MET A 73 15.53 -20.10 -39.11
CA MET A 73 14.50 -19.68 -38.17
C MET A 73 15.10 -19.00 -36.94
N GLU A 74 16.21 -19.51 -36.41
CA GLU A 74 16.92 -18.91 -35.28
C GLU A 74 17.52 -17.54 -35.66
N ALA A 75 18.13 -17.44 -36.83
CA ALA A 75 18.65 -16.17 -37.35
C ALA A 75 17.54 -15.14 -37.57
N GLN A 76 16.39 -15.54 -38.12
CA GLN A 76 15.22 -14.67 -38.27
C GLN A 76 14.68 -14.23 -36.90
N LYS A 77 14.53 -15.15 -35.95
CA LYS A 77 14.09 -14.85 -34.58
C LYS A 77 15.00 -13.82 -33.92
N ASN A 78 16.32 -14.01 -34.03
CA ASN A 78 17.30 -13.10 -33.44
C ASN A 78 17.23 -11.71 -34.08
N TYR A 79 17.14 -11.64 -35.41
CA TYR A 79 16.91 -10.36 -36.11
C TYR A 79 15.65 -9.64 -35.61
N ASP A 80 14.51 -10.34 -35.54
CA ASP A 80 13.24 -9.74 -35.15
C ASP A 80 13.27 -9.23 -33.71
N LEU A 81 13.89 -9.99 -32.79
CA LEU A 81 14.09 -9.57 -31.41
C LEU A 81 15.02 -8.36 -31.28
N ASP A 82 16.13 -8.35 -32.02
CA ASP A 82 17.10 -7.25 -31.97
C ASP A 82 16.54 -5.99 -32.59
N LYS A 83 15.82 -6.11 -33.71
CA LYS A 83 15.08 -5.00 -34.32
C LYS A 83 14.07 -4.42 -33.32
N ALA A 84 13.29 -5.27 -32.65
CA ALA A 84 12.33 -4.82 -31.64
C ALA A 84 13.00 -4.13 -30.44
N ARG A 85 14.18 -4.59 -30.00
CA ARG A 85 14.98 -3.95 -28.94
C ARG A 85 15.51 -2.59 -29.38
N ILE A 86 15.99 -2.46 -30.62
CA ILE A 86 16.54 -1.22 -31.19
C ILE A 86 15.45 -0.18 -31.45
N GLU A 87 14.30 -0.58 -32.00
CA GLU A 87 13.21 0.34 -32.34
C GLU A 87 12.60 1.05 -31.11
N SER A 88 12.89 0.58 -29.89
CA SER A 88 12.60 1.25 -28.61
C SER A 88 11.13 1.57 -28.30
N LYS A 89 10.18 1.26 -29.19
CA LYS A 89 8.74 1.52 -29.00
C LYS A 89 8.19 1.02 -27.67
N ASN A 90 8.76 -0.06 -27.14
CA ASN A 90 8.36 -0.67 -25.88
C ASN A 90 9.40 -0.54 -24.76
N LYS A 91 10.48 0.24 -24.95
CA LYS A 91 11.59 0.31 -23.99
C LYS A 91 11.10 0.71 -22.59
N GLU A 92 10.33 1.79 -22.50
CA GLU A 92 9.76 2.27 -21.25
C GLU A 92 8.84 1.23 -20.59
N GLN A 93 8.02 0.55 -21.39
CA GLN A 93 7.12 -0.50 -20.90
C GLN A 93 7.89 -1.72 -20.37
N LEU A 94 8.98 -2.12 -21.04
CA LEU A 94 9.84 -3.23 -20.60
C LEU A 94 10.52 -2.88 -19.27
N GLU A 95 11.13 -1.69 -19.19
CA GLU A 95 11.74 -1.19 -17.95
C GLU A 95 10.70 -1.11 -16.81
N ALA A 96 9.49 -0.64 -17.10
CA ALA A 96 8.41 -0.61 -16.13
C ALA A 96 7.99 -2.02 -15.68
N ILE A 97 7.92 -3.01 -16.57
CA ILE A 97 7.59 -4.39 -16.18
C ILE A 97 8.69 -4.99 -15.29
N GLU A 98 9.97 -4.74 -15.60
CA GLU A 98 11.09 -5.18 -14.77
C GLU A 98 11.01 -4.58 -13.36
N ILE A 99 10.79 -3.26 -13.27
CA ILE A 99 10.64 -2.55 -11.99
C ILE A 99 9.43 -3.09 -11.23
N TRP A 100 8.31 -3.30 -11.91
CA TRP A 100 7.07 -3.81 -11.30
C TRP A 100 7.26 -5.20 -10.71
N ASN A 101 8.02 -6.08 -11.37
CA ASN A 101 8.29 -7.42 -10.87
C ASN A 101 9.01 -7.44 -9.52
N VAL A 102 9.78 -6.39 -9.21
CA VAL A 102 10.40 -6.21 -7.89
C VAL A 102 9.43 -5.51 -6.95
N ALA A 103 8.85 -4.38 -7.37
CA ALA A 103 7.97 -3.56 -6.53
C ALA A 103 6.76 -4.32 -5.99
N LYS A 104 6.18 -5.21 -6.78
CA LYS A 104 4.98 -5.97 -6.43
C LYS A 104 5.18 -6.87 -5.19
N GLU A 105 6.41 -7.29 -4.92
CA GLU A 105 6.74 -8.09 -3.72
C GLU A 105 6.92 -7.23 -2.46
N LEU A 106 7.03 -5.91 -2.62
CA LEU A 106 7.29 -4.94 -1.55
C LEU A 106 6.04 -4.13 -1.16
N ILE A 107 4.92 -4.32 -1.85
CA ILE A 107 3.68 -3.55 -1.66
C ILE A 107 2.45 -4.47 -1.53
N PRO A 108 1.37 -4.01 -0.88
CA PRO A 108 0.16 -4.80 -0.74
C PRO A 108 -0.74 -4.72 -1.98
N ILE A 109 -0.44 -5.51 -3.00
CA ILE A 109 -1.13 -5.47 -4.30
C ILE A 109 -2.65 -5.66 -4.17
N SER A 110 -3.10 -6.65 -3.39
CA SER A 110 -4.53 -6.97 -3.25
C SER A 110 -5.30 -5.78 -2.66
N PHE A 111 -4.76 -5.20 -1.59
CA PHE A 111 -5.30 -4.01 -0.95
C PHE A 111 -5.31 -2.81 -1.90
N TYR A 112 -4.19 -2.47 -2.54
CA TYR A 112 -4.12 -1.33 -3.46
C TYR A 112 -5.02 -1.49 -4.69
N ARG A 113 -5.23 -2.70 -5.18
CA ARG A 113 -6.18 -2.96 -6.27
C ARG A 113 -7.61 -2.73 -5.81
N LYS A 114 -7.97 -3.19 -4.61
CA LYS A 114 -9.30 -2.99 -4.04
C LYS A 114 -9.60 -1.50 -3.80
N GLU A 115 -8.61 -0.76 -3.32
CA GLU A 115 -8.67 0.69 -3.12
C GLU A 115 -8.53 1.49 -4.42
N LYS A 116 -8.40 0.83 -5.58
CA LYS A 116 -8.21 1.45 -6.90
C LYS A 116 -7.01 2.40 -6.96
N VAL A 117 -6.01 2.16 -6.12
CA VAL A 117 -4.72 2.87 -6.13
C VAL A 117 -3.90 2.46 -7.35
N ILE A 118 -3.94 1.17 -7.70
CA ILE A 118 -3.25 0.61 -8.86
C ILE A 118 -4.25 0.13 -9.92
N SER A 119 -3.87 0.29 -11.17
CA SER A 119 -4.69 0.02 -12.36
C SER A 119 -4.36 -1.32 -13.04
N GLY A 120 -3.18 -1.90 -12.75
CA GLY A 120 -2.61 -3.03 -13.46
C GLY A 120 -1.68 -2.64 -14.61
N ASN A 121 -1.44 -1.35 -14.84
CA ASN A 121 -0.47 -0.86 -15.81
C ASN A 121 0.82 -0.42 -15.10
N PRO A 122 1.94 -1.15 -15.27
CA PRO A 122 3.21 -0.83 -14.63
C PRO A 122 3.68 0.62 -14.76
N LEU A 123 3.52 1.25 -15.93
CA LEU A 123 3.97 2.63 -16.15
C LEU A 123 3.30 3.62 -15.20
N ARG A 124 1.98 3.48 -15.05
CA ARG A 124 1.18 4.35 -14.16
C ARG A 124 1.33 3.95 -12.71
N ASP A 125 1.29 2.65 -12.45
CA ASP A 125 1.27 2.11 -11.11
C ASP A 125 2.61 2.38 -10.41
N ILE A 126 3.76 2.24 -11.10
CA ILE A 126 5.07 2.56 -10.52
C ILE A 126 5.16 4.02 -10.10
N GLN A 127 4.68 4.94 -10.96
CA GLN A 127 4.65 6.36 -10.61
C GLN A 127 3.80 6.57 -9.35
N LYS A 128 2.61 5.97 -9.29
CA LYS A 128 1.73 6.08 -8.11
C LYS A 128 2.37 5.52 -6.85
N ILE A 129 3.07 4.40 -6.94
CA ILE A 129 3.79 3.81 -5.80
C ILE A 129 4.92 4.73 -5.34
N ARG A 130 5.67 5.34 -6.26
CA ARG A 130 6.70 6.33 -5.91
C ARG A 130 6.12 7.52 -5.17
N GLU A 131 4.97 8.02 -5.60
CA GLU A 131 4.24 9.11 -4.93
C GLU A 131 3.79 8.73 -3.51
N ILE A 132 3.21 7.53 -3.34
CA ILE A 132 2.69 7.06 -2.04
C ILE A 132 3.82 6.80 -1.05
N TYR A 133 4.89 6.13 -1.49
CA TYR A 133 6.01 5.79 -0.63
C TYR A 133 7.02 6.93 -0.49
N ARG A 134 6.89 8.00 -1.29
CA ARG A 134 7.82 9.14 -1.37
C ARG A 134 9.26 8.68 -1.65
N VAL A 135 9.40 7.80 -2.64
CA VAL A 135 10.69 7.22 -3.04
C VAL A 135 11.01 7.57 -4.49
N GLU A 136 12.28 7.84 -4.76
CA GLU A 136 12.78 8.15 -6.10
C GLU A 136 13.07 6.87 -6.90
N ASN A 137 13.52 5.82 -6.21
CA ASN A 137 13.96 4.56 -6.83
C ASN A 137 13.57 3.32 -6.02
N LEU A 138 13.77 2.15 -6.62
CA LEU A 138 13.43 0.86 -6.01
C LEU A 138 14.31 0.51 -4.82
N ASP A 139 15.56 0.96 -4.78
CA ASP A 139 16.46 0.66 -3.68
C ASP A 139 15.99 1.32 -2.39
N GLN A 140 15.46 2.55 -2.48
CA GLN A 140 14.80 3.22 -1.35
C GLN A 140 13.55 2.46 -0.90
N LEU A 141 12.71 2.00 -1.83
CA LEU A 141 11.53 1.18 -1.50
C LEU A 141 11.91 -0.12 -0.78
N ALA A 142 12.93 -0.82 -1.29
CA ALA A 142 13.46 -2.02 -0.67
C ALA A 142 14.08 -1.73 0.70
N ALA A 143 14.83 -0.63 0.84
CA ALA A 143 15.41 -0.23 2.11
C ALA A 143 14.34 0.05 3.18
N MET A 144 13.19 0.65 2.81
CA MET A 144 12.07 0.86 3.75
C MET A 144 11.54 -0.46 4.31
N SER A 145 11.47 -1.51 3.50
CA SER A 145 11.06 -2.84 3.95
C SER A 145 12.05 -3.50 4.93
N VAL A 146 13.29 -2.98 4.99
CA VAL A 146 14.39 -3.46 5.84
C VAL A 146 14.67 -2.52 7.02
N GLN A 147 14.20 -1.27 7.02
CA GLN A 147 14.50 -0.31 8.08
C GLN A 147 13.93 -0.71 9.45
N ASN A 148 14.75 -0.47 10.49
CA ASN A 148 14.59 -0.95 11.87
C ASN A 148 13.29 -0.55 12.61
N HIS A 149 12.47 0.38 12.09
CA HIS A 149 11.15 0.68 12.67
C HIS A 149 10.18 -0.51 12.56
N TYR A 150 10.44 -1.45 11.65
CA TYR A 150 9.65 -2.66 11.43
C TYR A 150 10.44 -3.96 11.69
N HIS A 151 11.61 -3.89 12.34
CA HIS A 151 12.39 -5.11 12.64
C HIS A 151 11.87 -5.92 13.84
N ARG A 152 10.93 -5.38 14.63
CA ARG A 152 10.15 -6.13 15.65
C ARG A 152 9.24 -7.22 15.07
N PHE A 153 9.16 -7.36 13.75
CA PHE A 153 8.27 -8.32 13.07
C PHE A 153 8.95 -9.62 12.61
N LYS A 154 10.21 -9.87 12.98
CA LYS A 154 11.01 -10.98 12.40
C LYS A 154 11.26 -12.17 13.32
N LYS A 155 10.25 -12.73 14.00
CA LYS A 155 10.32 -14.07 14.61
C LYS A 155 9.00 -14.85 14.58
N SER A 156 8.52 -15.19 13.39
CA SER A 156 7.75 -16.43 13.21
C SER A 156 7.89 -16.92 11.78
N THR A 157 8.61 -18.03 11.62
CA THR A 157 8.88 -18.71 10.34
C THR A 157 7.62 -19.33 9.70
N LYS A 158 6.41 -18.96 10.15
CA LYS A 158 5.12 -19.39 9.58
C LYS A 158 4.20 -18.26 9.08
N LEU A 159 4.57 -16.97 9.22
CA LEU A 159 3.84 -15.85 8.62
C LEU A 159 4.77 -14.97 7.78
N LYS A 160 4.71 -15.13 6.45
CA LYS A 160 5.27 -14.17 5.48
C LYS A 160 4.37 -12.94 5.25
N SER A 161 3.28 -12.79 6.00
CA SER A 161 2.40 -11.60 6.03
C SER A 161 2.49 -10.99 7.45
N ASP A 162 2.61 -9.69 7.73
CA ASP A 162 1.87 -8.53 7.18
C ASP A 162 2.62 -7.19 7.27
N VAL A 163 3.95 -7.17 7.38
CA VAL A 163 4.70 -5.90 7.43
C VAL A 163 4.46 -5.06 6.17
N VAL A 164 4.44 -5.71 5.00
CA VAL A 164 4.13 -5.07 3.72
C VAL A 164 2.71 -4.49 3.70
N ASN A 165 1.73 -5.23 4.25
CA ASN A 165 0.33 -4.81 4.30
C ASN A 165 0.11 -3.65 5.28
N ILE A 166 0.72 -3.73 6.46
CA ILE A 166 0.72 -2.64 7.44
C ILE A 166 1.39 -1.40 6.87
N MET A 167 2.62 -1.53 6.36
CA MET A 167 3.37 -0.41 5.82
C MET A 167 2.63 0.23 4.65
N GLY A 168 2.09 -0.57 3.73
CA GLY A 168 1.34 -0.01 2.61
C GLY A 168 0.04 0.68 3.05
N TRP A 169 -0.65 0.16 4.07
CA TRP A 169 -1.79 0.85 4.66
C TRP A 169 -1.38 2.21 5.26
N VAL A 170 -0.33 2.24 6.09
CA VAL A 170 0.19 3.48 6.70
C VAL A 170 0.64 4.47 5.63
N LYS A 171 1.39 4.03 4.61
CA LYS A 171 1.85 4.90 3.52
C LYS A 171 0.69 5.46 2.71
N LEU A 172 -0.35 4.68 2.47
CA LEU A 172 -1.56 5.18 1.81
C LEU A 172 -2.28 6.24 2.65
N VAL A 173 -2.39 6.03 3.96
CA VAL A 173 -2.94 7.03 4.89
C VAL A 173 -2.10 8.31 4.88
N GLN A 174 -0.77 8.19 4.95
CA GLN A 174 0.15 9.33 4.88
C GLN A 174 -0.01 10.12 3.58
N TYR A 175 -0.14 9.40 2.45
CA TYR A 175 -0.37 9.99 1.14
C TYR A 175 -1.70 10.77 1.09
N ASN A 176 -2.78 10.16 1.58
CA ASN A 176 -4.10 10.80 1.63
C ASN A 176 -4.09 12.03 2.55
N ALA A 177 -3.44 11.94 3.71
CA ALA A 177 -3.29 13.07 4.64
C ALA A 177 -2.45 14.22 4.04
N ALA A 178 -1.46 13.90 3.22
CA ALA A 178 -0.65 14.93 2.55
C ALA A 178 -1.47 15.77 1.55
N GLY A 179 -2.50 15.19 0.94
CA GLY A 179 -3.43 15.88 0.04
C GLY A 179 -4.45 16.78 0.74
N LEU A 180 -4.57 16.70 2.07
CA LEU A 180 -5.50 17.54 2.84
C LEU A 180 -4.85 18.88 3.22
N SER A 181 -5.60 19.97 2.99
CA SER A 181 -5.26 21.31 3.44
C SER A 181 -6.10 21.66 4.67
N VAL A 182 -5.43 22.00 5.78
CA VAL A 182 -6.04 22.40 7.05
C VAL A 182 -5.32 23.64 7.58
N PRO A 183 -5.97 24.48 8.43
CA PRO A 183 -5.32 25.58 9.12
C PRO A 183 -4.13 25.12 9.98
N PRO A 184 -3.24 26.03 10.41
CA PRO A 184 -2.17 25.71 11.33
C PRO A 184 -2.69 25.08 12.63
N PHE A 185 -1.99 24.06 13.10
CA PHE A 185 -2.34 23.34 14.32
C PHE A 185 -2.39 24.26 15.56
N ASN A 186 -3.56 24.33 16.19
CA ASN A 186 -3.76 25.09 17.41
C ASN A 186 -3.69 24.18 18.65
N HIS A 187 -2.49 24.07 19.22
CA HIS A 187 -2.24 23.19 20.37
C HIS A 187 -2.88 23.68 21.68
N GLU A 188 -3.12 24.99 21.84
CA GLU A 188 -3.70 25.57 23.05
C GLU A 188 -5.20 25.27 23.18
N ASN A 189 -5.90 25.00 22.06
CA ASN A 189 -7.35 24.76 22.04
C ASN A 189 -7.76 23.32 22.44
N GLN A 190 -6.85 22.54 23.03
CA GLN A 190 -7.06 21.12 23.36
C GLN A 190 -8.35 20.89 24.17
N GLU A 191 -8.58 21.64 25.25
CA GLU A 191 -9.71 21.40 26.14
C GLU A 191 -11.06 21.68 25.45
N GLN A 192 -11.13 22.72 24.62
CA GLN A 192 -12.34 23.03 23.85
C GLN A 192 -12.59 21.97 22.78
N LEU A 193 -11.54 21.54 22.07
CA LEU A 193 -11.66 20.47 21.08
C LEU A 193 -12.20 19.18 21.71
N ILE A 194 -11.64 18.77 22.85
CA ILE A 194 -12.10 17.58 23.58
C ILE A 194 -13.57 17.72 24.00
N ALA A 195 -13.99 18.89 24.49
CA ALA A 195 -15.38 19.15 24.85
C ALA A 195 -16.32 19.02 23.64
N ASP A 196 -15.93 19.59 22.50
CA ASP A 196 -16.71 19.54 21.26
C ASP A 196 -16.82 18.11 20.71
N LEU A 197 -15.72 17.35 20.72
CA LEU A 197 -15.72 15.93 20.31
C LEU A 197 -16.62 15.08 21.20
N ARG A 198 -16.59 15.28 22.53
CA ARG A 198 -17.50 14.58 23.45
C ARG A 198 -18.96 14.90 23.18
N ALA A 199 -19.28 16.16 22.84
CA ALA A 199 -20.63 16.56 22.46
C ALA A 199 -21.10 15.90 21.15
N ILE A 200 -20.20 15.74 20.18
CA ILE A 200 -20.48 15.01 18.93
C ILE A 200 -20.74 13.52 19.22
N LEU A 201 -19.85 12.89 19.99
CA LEU A 201 -19.97 11.47 20.37
C LEU A 201 -21.26 11.20 21.17
N LEU A 202 -21.64 12.10 22.09
CA LEU A 202 -22.87 12.00 22.85
C LEU A 202 -24.11 12.01 21.94
N LYS A 203 -24.13 12.86 20.91
CA LYS A 203 -25.25 12.94 19.97
C LYS A 203 -25.29 11.77 19.00
N ASN A 204 -24.14 11.20 18.64
CA ASN A 204 -23.98 10.09 17.69
C ASN A 204 -24.87 10.27 16.45
N THR A 205 -24.64 11.34 15.69
CA THR A 205 -25.37 11.63 14.45
C THR A 205 -24.40 12.21 13.43
N ASP A 206 -24.27 11.59 12.27
CA ASP A 206 -23.27 11.99 11.26
C ASP A 206 -21.86 12.11 11.89
N THR A 207 -21.54 11.15 12.76
CA THR A 207 -20.46 11.26 13.74
C THR A 207 -19.10 11.37 13.08
N LEU A 208 -18.84 10.54 12.07
CA LEU A 208 -17.56 10.51 11.36
C LEU A 208 -17.26 11.85 10.67
N ASN A 209 -18.25 12.40 9.95
CA ASN A 209 -18.07 13.66 9.23
C ASN A 209 -17.91 14.85 10.20
N LYS A 210 -18.69 14.89 11.28
CA LYS A 210 -18.58 15.95 12.29
C LYS A 210 -17.25 15.92 13.04
N VAL A 211 -16.78 14.73 13.42
CA VAL A 211 -15.46 14.55 14.04
C VAL A 211 -14.36 14.99 13.09
N GLN A 212 -14.38 14.52 11.83
CA GLN A 212 -13.39 14.90 10.83
C GLN A 212 -13.35 16.41 10.62
N LYS A 213 -14.52 17.05 10.43
CA LYS A 213 -14.62 18.50 10.28
C LYS A 213 -14.02 19.23 11.48
N LYS A 214 -14.36 18.80 12.70
CA LYS A 214 -13.91 19.46 13.91
C LYS A 214 -12.39 19.35 14.12
N LEU A 215 -11.80 18.21 13.81
CA LEU A 215 -10.34 18.03 13.83
C LEU A 215 -9.66 18.91 12.77
N HIS A 216 -10.19 18.93 11.55
CA HIS A 216 -9.67 19.77 10.47
C HIS A 216 -9.69 21.27 10.84
N GLU A 217 -10.75 21.76 11.48
CA GLU A 217 -10.84 23.15 11.97
C GLU A 217 -9.75 23.50 12.99
N ASN A 218 -9.22 22.51 13.72
CA ASN A 218 -8.15 22.67 14.71
C ASN A 218 -6.75 22.37 14.15
N GLY A 219 -6.64 22.15 12.83
CA GLY A 219 -5.38 21.82 12.16
C GLY A 219 -4.91 20.38 12.36
N ILE A 220 -5.79 19.47 12.76
CA ILE A 220 -5.50 18.02 12.84
C ILE A 220 -6.16 17.34 11.66
N LYS A 221 -5.38 16.69 10.78
CA LYS A 221 -5.90 15.97 9.61
C LYS A 221 -6.45 14.61 10.04
N LEU A 222 -7.66 14.25 9.60
CA LEU A 222 -8.22 12.92 9.89
C LEU A 222 -8.54 12.18 8.60
N VAL A 223 -7.97 10.99 8.46
CA VAL A 223 -8.17 10.11 7.31
C VAL A 223 -8.80 8.80 7.78
N TYR A 224 -9.99 8.51 7.26
CA TYR A 224 -10.60 7.18 7.40
C TYR A 224 -10.12 6.30 6.26
N GLN A 225 -9.46 5.19 6.58
CA GLN A 225 -8.96 4.24 5.60
C GLN A 225 -9.50 2.85 5.91
N VAL A 226 -10.06 2.18 4.90
CA VAL A 226 -10.59 0.84 5.10
C VAL A 226 -9.48 -0.14 5.45
N LYS A 227 -9.86 -1.17 6.20
CA LYS A 227 -8.92 -2.19 6.68
C LYS A 227 -8.22 -2.91 5.51
N GLY A 228 -6.89 -2.96 5.57
CA GLY A 228 -6.06 -3.81 4.73
C GLY A 228 -6.17 -5.29 5.11
N GLU A 229 -5.89 -6.17 4.14
CA GLU A 229 -5.87 -7.61 4.42
C GLU A 229 -4.83 -7.92 5.50
N LYS A 230 -5.29 -8.57 6.58
CA LYS A 230 -4.47 -8.94 7.73
C LYS A 230 -3.65 -7.77 8.32
N THR A 231 -4.17 -6.55 8.21
CA THR A 231 -3.63 -5.35 8.82
C THR A 231 -4.39 -5.07 10.13
N PRO A 232 -3.79 -5.33 11.31
CA PRO A 232 -4.42 -5.14 12.61
C PRO A 232 -4.23 -3.70 13.15
N VAL A 233 -4.04 -2.71 12.27
CA VAL A 233 -3.93 -1.30 12.69
C VAL A 233 -5.33 -0.80 13.02
N ASP A 234 -5.54 -0.21 14.19
CA ASP A 234 -6.78 0.51 14.49
C ASP A 234 -6.62 2.04 14.33
N GLY A 235 -5.42 2.57 14.61
CA GLY A 235 -5.07 3.97 14.40
C GLY A 235 -3.58 4.19 14.13
N VAL A 236 -3.24 5.37 13.61
CA VAL A 236 -1.86 5.85 13.44
C VAL A 236 -1.81 7.37 13.56
N SER A 237 -0.81 7.89 14.26
CA SER A 237 -0.57 9.33 14.41
C SER A 237 0.80 9.74 13.90
N PHE A 238 0.86 10.80 13.10
CA PHE A 238 2.10 11.27 12.46
C PHE A 238 2.00 12.75 12.06
N TRP A 239 3.14 13.38 11.78
CA TRP A 239 3.18 14.72 11.18
C TRP A 239 3.05 14.66 9.65
N SER A 240 2.23 15.56 9.08
CA SER A 240 2.00 15.66 7.64
C SER A 240 1.95 17.11 7.18
N ASN A 241 3.04 17.57 6.57
CA ASN A 241 3.18 18.90 5.98
C ASN A 241 2.87 20.03 7.00
N GLY A 242 3.53 19.99 8.17
CA GLY A 242 3.40 21.03 9.21
C GLY A 242 2.13 20.96 10.06
N ASN A 243 1.35 19.89 9.96
CA ASN A 243 0.16 19.63 10.79
C ASN A 243 0.15 18.16 11.26
N PRO A 244 -0.35 17.86 12.47
CA PRO A 244 -0.57 16.49 12.91
C PRO A 244 -1.69 15.82 12.09
N ALA A 245 -1.58 14.52 11.90
CA ALA A 245 -2.52 13.70 11.17
C ALA A 245 -2.82 12.41 11.93
N ILE A 246 -4.08 11.99 11.87
CA ILE A 246 -4.58 10.72 12.37
C ILE A 246 -5.12 9.91 11.20
N GLY A 247 -4.66 8.67 11.07
CA GLY A 247 -5.32 7.64 10.28
C GLY A 247 -6.10 6.71 11.18
N MET A 248 -7.34 6.37 10.84
CA MET A 248 -8.12 5.39 11.59
C MET A 248 -8.66 4.30 10.68
N THR A 249 -8.53 3.07 11.17
CA THR A 249 -9.23 1.93 10.60
C THR A 249 -10.60 1.85 11.26
N LEU A 250 -11.68 1.97 10.49
CA LEU A 250 -13.04 1.74 10.97
C LEU A 250 -13.34 0.24 11.05
N ARG A 251 -12.46 -0.52 11.73
CA ARG A 251 -12.44 -1.99 11.78
C ARG A 251 -13.72 -2.57 12.37
N HIS A 252 -14.25 -1.90 13.38
CA HIS A 252 -15.51 -2.23 14.03
C HIS A 252 -16.42 -1.01 13.90
N HIS A 253 -17.64 -1.22 13.40
CA HIS A 253 -18.67 -0.17 13.33
C HIS A 253 -19.27 0.09 14.72
N ARG A 254 -18.39 0.40 15.68
CA ARG A 254 -18.65 0.49 17.11
C ARG A 254 -18.15 1.82 17.65
N LEU A 255 -19.07 2.62 18.21
CA LEU A 255 -18.79 3.96 18.71
C LEU A 255 -17.80 3.96 19.88
N ASP A 256 -17.83 2.95 20.73
CA ASP A 256 -16.92 2.83 21.87
C ASP A 256 -15.47 2.59 21.43
N ASN A 257 -15.26 1.69 20.47
CA ASN A 257 -13.96 1.44 19.88
C ASN A 257 -13.46 2.69 19.15
N PHE A 258 -14.30 3.29 18.30
CA PHE A 258 -13.97 4.51 17.58
C PHE A 258 -13.57 5.66 18.51
N ALA A 259 -14.36 5.92 19.56
CA ALA A 259 -14.07 6.99 20.51
C ALA A 259 -12.76 6.75 21.26
N PHE A 260 -12.50 5.51 21.70
CA PHE A 260 -11.26 5.17 22.38
C PHE A 260 -10.04 5.36 21.48
N THR A 261 -10.04 4.76 20.28
CA THR A 261 -8.93 4.89 19.33
C THR A 261 -8.70 6.36 18.96
N LEU A 262 -9.75 7.12 18.66
CA LEU A 262 -9.60 8.54 18.34
C LEU A 262 -8.90 9.32 19.46
N PHE A 263 -9.32 9.12 20.71
CA PHE A 263 -8.75 9.83 21.84
C PHE A 263 -7.35 9.33 22.21
N HIS A 264 -7.06 8.05 21.95
CA HIS A 264 -5.72 7.48 22.07
C HIS A 264 -4.75 8.16 21.10
N GLU A 265 -5.13 8.28 19.83
CA GLU A 265 -4.34 8.99 18.79
C GLU A 265 -4.17 10.48 19.11
N LEU A 266 -5.21 11.14 19.64
CA LEU A 266 -5.07 12.51 20.16
C LEU A 266 -4.11 12.59 21.34
N GLY A 267 -4.06 11.55 22.18
CA GLY A 267 -3.07 11.40 23.24
C GLY A 267 -1.65 11.44 22.68
N HIS A 268 -1.39 10.69 21.61
CA HIS A 268 -0.11 10.73 20.90
C HIS A 268 0.22 12.11 20.35
N ILE A 269 -0.77 12.79 19.75
CA ILE A 269 -0.58 14.15 19.25
C ILE A 269 -0.15 15.10 20.38
N TYR A 270 -0.98 15.22 21.42
CA TYR A 270 -0.78 16.23 22.45
C TYR A 270 0.34 15.92 23.45
N LYS A 271 0.65 14.64 23.70
CA LYS A 271 1.68 14.24 24.66
C LYS A 271 3.04 14.00 24.03
N HIS A 272 3.09 13.58 22.77
CA HIS A 272 4.33 13.08 22.16
C HIS A 272 4.72 13.84 20.89
N LEU A 273 3.76 14.23 20.05
CA LEU A 273 4.06 14.88 18.76
C LEU A 273 4.23 16.40 18.84
N VAL A 274 3.56 17.10 19.77
CA VAL A 274 3.73 18.56 19.97
C VAL A 274 5.19 18.94 20.21
N ASN A 275 5.96 18.07 20.87
CA ASN A 275 7.36 18.31 21.23
C ASN A 275 8.36 17.58 20.31
N ASN A 276 7.89 16.82 19.32
CA ASN A 276 8.73 16.01 18.45
C ASN A 276 8.13 15.87 17.04
N GLU A 277 8.51 16.78 16.14
CA GLU A 277 8.00 16.85 14.75
C GLU A 277 8.40 15.66 13.86
N ILE A 278 9.30 14.79 14.33
CA ILE A 278 9.88 13.67 13.56
C ILE A 278 9.27 12.31 13.95
N ALA A 279 8.55 12.22 15.08
CA ALA A 279 8.02 10.94 15.53
C ALA A 279 6.80 10.48 14.72
N GLU A 280 6.79 9.20 14.32
CA GLU A 280 5.62 8.49 13.79
C GLU A 280 5.23 7.42 14.83
N PHE A 281 4.01 7.45 15.36
CA PHE A 281 3.49 6.45 16.29
C PHE A 281 2.44 5.61 15.57
N ILE A 282 2.69 4.30 15.45
CA ILE A 282 1.79 3.37 14.76
C ILE A 282 1.28 2.36 15.78
N ASP A 283 -0.02 2.41 16.10
CA ASP A 283 -0.69 1.44 16.96
C ASP A 283 -0.92 0.13 16.19
N LEU A 284 0.01 -0.83 16.37
CA LEU A 284 0.00 -2.13 15.69
C LEU A 284 -0.08 -3.28 16.69
N GLU A 285 -1.29 -3.71 17.01
CA GLU A 285 -1.50 -5.00 17.67
C GLU A 285 -1.05 -6.16 16.76
N ILE A 286 -0.03 -6.95 17.11
CA ILE A 286 0.00 -8.42 16.90
C ILE A 286 0.99 -9.06 17.89
N LYS A 287 0.42 -9.91 18.74
CA LYS A 287 0.95 -11.09 19.45
C LYS A 287 2.35 -11.58 19.03
N ASN A 288 3.32 -11.29 19.90
CA ASN A 288 4.31 -12.22 20.49
C ASN A 288 5.56 -11.49 21.05
N GLU A 289 5.58 -10.16 21.01
CA GLU A 289 6.54 -9.28 21.72
C GLU A 289 5.80 -8.14 22.45
N GLU A 290 4.58 -8.42 22.95
CA GLU A 290 3.63 -7.41 23.45
C GLU A 290 4.04 -6.72 24.76
N GLU A 291 4.87 -7.34 25.61
CA GLU A 291 5.11 -6.79 26.95
C GLU A 291 5.99 -5.54 26.98
N GLU A 292 6.89 -5.32 26.01
CA GLU A 292 7.83 -4.19 26.10
C GLU A 292 7.25 -2.88 25.53
N TYR A 293 6.54 -2.95 24.40
CA TYR A 293 5.97 -1.75 23.76
C TYR A 293 4.62 -1.30 24.36
N LYS A 294 3.70 -2.24 24.70
CA LYS A 294 2.49 -1.88 25.47
C LYS A 294 2.85 -1.31 26.86
N ASN A 295 4.04 -1.64 27.36
CA ASN A 295 4.58 -1.04 28.58
C ASN A 295 5.39 0.22 28.36
N SER A 296 5.59 0.68 27.13
CA SER A 296 6.25 1.95 26.86
C SER A 296 5.53 3.08 27.58
N THR A 297 6.30 4.09 27.95
CA THR A 297 5.78 5.26 28.66
C THR A 297 4.76 6.02 27.80
N GLU A 298 4.98 6.05 26.50
CA GLU A 298 4.20 6.76 25.50
C GLU A 298 2.81 6.13 25.35
N GLU A 299 2.75 4.81 25.12
CA GLU A 299 1.49 4.05 24.99
C GLU A 299 0.64 4.13 26.26
N LYS A 300 1.28 4.03 27.44
CA LYS A 300 0.59 4.20 28.72
C LYS A 300 0.01 5.60 28.87
N GLN A 301 0.75 6.63 28.46
CA GLN A 301 0.29 8.02 28.50
C GLN A 301 -0.86 8.28 27.53
N ALA A 302 -0.80 7.74 26.30
CA ALA A 302 -1.88 7.86 25.31
C ALA A 302 -3.15 7.13 25.78
N ASN A 303 -3.02 5.90 26.29
CA ASN A 303 -4.13 5.16 26.88
C ASN A 303 -4.76 5.88 28.07
N HIS A 304 -3.95 6.40 28.99
CA HIS A 304 -4.44 7.17 30.12
C HIS A 304 -5.14 8.46 29.67
N PHE A 305 -4.57 9.17 28.69
CA PHE A 305 -5.18 10.36 28.09
C PHE A 305 -6.57 10.03 27.53
N ALA A 306 -6.70 8.93 26.78
CA ALA A 306 -7.97 8.53 26.20
C ALA A 306 -9.03 8.23 27.27
N LEU A 307 -8.64 7.45 28.28
CA LEU A 307 -9.53 7.08 29.38
C LEU A 307 -10.00 8.31 30.16
N ASP A 308 -9.09 9.17 30.60
CA ASP A 308 -9.42 10.34 31.43
C ASP A 308 -10.24 11.39 30.65
N LYS A 309 -9.89 11.65 29.39
CA LYS A 309 -10.59 12.66 28.58
C LYS A 309 -11.98 12.22 28.13
N LEU A 310 -12.22 10.92 27.94
CA LEU A 310 -13.57 10.40 27.69
C LEU A 310 -14.42 10.42 28.97
N ILE A 311 -13.89 9.86 30.07
CA ILE A 311 -14.55 9.82 31.37
C ILE A 311 -13.49 10.10 32.44
N LYS A 312 -13.61 11.26 33.11
CA LYS A 312 -12.68 11.69 34.15
C LYS A 312 -12.46 10.60 35.19
N ASP A 313 -11.23 10.42 35.61
CA ASP A 313 -10.89 9.35 36.55
C ASP A 313 -11.62 9.47 37.89
N GLU A 314 -11.92 10.68 38.35
CA GLU A 314 -12.72 10.91 39.57
C GLU A 314 -14.13 10.30 39.46
N ASP A 315 -14.80 10.51 38.33
CA ASP A 315 -16.16 10.02 38.09
C ASP A 315 -16.15 8.51 37.84
N TRP A 316 -15.16 8.03 37.07
CA TRP A 316 -14.98 6.60 36.83
C TRP A 316 -14.70 5.83 38.12
N ASN A 317 -13.83 6.34 38.99
CA ASN A 317 -13.49 5.68 40.25
C ASN A 317 -14.69 5.60 41.20
N LYS A 318 -15.58 6.60 41.21
CA LYS A 318 -16.85 6.54 41.97
C LYS A 318 -17.77 5.44 41.42
N PHE A 319 -17.91 5.35 40.10
CA PHE A 319 -18.74 4.34 39.44
C PHE A 319 -18.19 2.91 39.60
N LYS A 320 -16.85 2.75 39.48
CA LYS A 320 -16.14 1.48 39.54
C LYS A 320 -16.23 0.79 40.92
N ARG A 321 -16.40 1.54 42.02
CA ARG A 321 -16.50 0.96 43.37
C ARG A 321 -17.60 -0.10 43.49
N ASN A 322 -18.69 0.03 42.74
CA ASN A 322 -19.81 -0.91 42.73
C ASN A 322 -20.00 -1.57 41.35
N LEU A 323 -18.91 -1.81 40.59
CA LEU A 323 -18.98 -2.24 39.19
C LEU A 323 -19.78 -3.54 38.98
N ALA A 324 -19.74 -4.48 39.92
CA ALA A 324 -20.49 -5.72 39.85
C ALA A 324 -22.02 -5.50 39.87
N TYR A 325 -22.49 -4.49 40.62
CA TYR A 325 -23.91 -4.09 40.65
C TYR A 325 -24.27 -3.13 39.50
N ASN A 326 -23.31 -2.29 39.09
CA ASN A 326 -23.48 -1.28 38.06
C ASN A 326 -23.35 -1.83 36.63
N ASN A 327 -23.03 -3.11 36.44
CA ASN A 327 -22.93 -3.77 35.14
C ASN A 327 -24.31 -4.15 34.58
N ASN A 328 -25.19 -3.16 34.47
CA ASN A 328 -26.51 -3.28 33.86
C ASN A 328 -26.82 -2.01 33.05
N ASP A 329 -27.70 -2.12 32.05
CA ASP A 329 -27.99 -1.01 31.13
C ASP A 329 -28.52 0.23 31.86
N GLN A 330 -29.35 0.08 32.89
CA GLN A 330 -29.93 1.22 33.62
C GLN A 330 -28.85 2.03 34.34
N SER A 331 -27.96 1.36 35.07
CA SER A 331 -26.82 2.00 35.77
C SER A 331 -25.85 2.64 34.79
N ILE A 332 -25.57 1.98 33.66
CA ILE A 332 -24.68 2.50 32.60
C ILE A 332 -25.28 3.76 31.97
N ILE A 333 -26.56 3.75 31.62
CA ILE A 333 -27.25 4.91 31.02
C ILE A 333 -27.32 6.07 32.02
N ALA A 334 -27.64 5.80 33.29
CA ALA A 334 -27.69 6.82 34.32
C ALA A 334 -26.32 7.51 34.50
N PHE A 335 -25.25 6.73 34.57
CA PHE A 335 -23.89 7.25 34.67
C PHE A 335 -23.46 8.01 33.40
N ALA A 336 -23.77 7.47 32.22
CA ALA A 336 -23.48 8.11 30.94
C ALA A 336 -24.12 9.51 30.83
N ASN A 337 -25.37 9.65 31.28
CA ASN A 337 -26.07 10.94 31.35
C ASN A 337 -25.40 11.90 32.35
N GLN A 338 -24.96 11.41 33.51
CA GLN A 338 -24.24 12.21 34.50
C GLN A 338 -22.94 12.79 33.94
N VAL A 339 -22.14 11.95 33.27
CA VAL A 339 -20.83 12.37 32.72
C VAL A 339 -20.93 12.94 31.30
N LYS A 340 -22.15 13.05 30.74
CA LYS A 340 -22.44 13.58 29.39
C LYS A 340 -21.64 12.88 28.29
N ILE A 341 -21.69 11.56 28.25
CA ILE A 341 -21.10 10.76 27.16
C ILE A 341 -22.09 9.69 26.68
N HIS A 342 -21.91 9.16 25.47
CA HIS A 342 -22.79 8.14 24.95
C HIS A 342 -22.71 6.84 25.79
N PRO A 343 -23.83 6.19 26.13
CA PRO A 343 -23.84 4.99 26.99
C PRO A 343 -22.99 3.83 26.46
N SER A 344 -22.85 3.70 25.13
CA SER A 344 -22.00 2.66 24.53
C SER A 344 -20.52 2.81 24.91
N ILE A 345 -20.01 4.03 25.05
CA ILE A 345 -18.61 4.31 25.43
C ILE A 345 -18.38 3.89 26.88
N VAL A 346 -19.31 4.20 27.79
CA VAL A 346 -19.28 3.71 29.17
C VAL A 346 -19.29 2.20 29.19
N ARG A 347 -20.20 1.57 28.44
CA ARG A 347 -20.28 0.11 28.33
C ARG A 347 -18.97 -0.49 27.85
N GLY A 348 -18.33 0.09 26.82
CA GLY A 348 -17.02 -0.33 26.33
C GLY A 348 -15.97 -0.36 27.45
N ARG A 349 -15.90 0.71 28.25
CA ARG A 349 -14.99 0.80 29.42
C ARG A 349 -15.33 -0.23 30.52
N VAL A 350 -16.61 -0.51 30.76
CA VAL A 350 -17.04 -1.56 31.70
C VAL A 350 -16.62 -2.95 31.21
N CYS A 351 -16.88 -3.28 29.93
CA CYS A 351 -16.50 -4.55 29.33
C CYS A 351 -14.98 -4.77 29.39
N PHE A 352 -14.19 -3.73 29.11
CA PHE A 352 -12.74 -3.78 29.22
C PHE A 352 -12.27 -4.01 30.67
N ALA A 353 -12.88 -3.32 31.64
CA ALA A 353 -12.49 -3.46 33.05
C ALA A 353 -12.86 -4.81 33.68
N LEU A 354 -13.88 -5.50 33.14
CA LEU A 354 -14.36 -6.81 33.59
C LEU A 354 -13.85 -7.97 32.72
N ASP A 355 -13.09 -7.69 31.66
CA ASP A 355 -12.72 -8.65 30.62
C ASP A 355 -13.93 -9.45 30.07
N ASN A 356 -15.09 -8.79 29.96
CA ASN A 356 -16.35 -9.41 29.58
C ASN A 356 -17.03 -8.69 28.42
N PHE A 357 -16.68 -9.09 27.21
CA PHE A 357 -17.22 -8.53 25.97
C PHE A 357 -18.49 -9.22 25.46
N ARG A 358 -18.92 -10.32 26.10
CA ARG A 358 -20.09 -11.13 25.69
C ARG A 358 -21.36 -10.83 26.48
N SER A 359 -21.34 -9.85 27.38
CA SER A 359 -22.52 -9.46 28.16
C SER A 359 -23.61 -8.90 27.25
N TYR A 360 -24.85 -9.36 27.45
CA TYR A 360 -26.01 -8.85 26.72
C TYR A 360 -26.28 -7.37 27.07
N THR A 361 -26.69 -6.58 26.09
CA THR A 361 -27.09 -5.17 26.27
C THR A 361 -28.13 -4.77 25.22
N SER A 362 -28.97 -3.81 25.58
CA SER A 362 -29.88 -3.10 24.67
C SER A 362 -29.28 -1.77 24.16
N ILE A 363 -28.11 -1.37 24.66
CA ILE A 363 -27.45 -0.12 24.28
C ILE A 363 -26.91 -0.25 22.85
N CYS A 364 -27.40 0.60 21.94
CA CYS A 364 -26.88 0.65 20.58
C CYS A 364 -25.39 1.04 20.59
N SER A 365 -24.57 0.23 19.92
CA SER A 365 -23.13 0.45 19.82
C SER A 365 -22.70 1.00 18.47
N GLU A 366 -23.61 1.13 17.50
CA GLU A 366 -23.30 1.55 16.15
C GLU A 366 -22.96 3.04 16.05
N ILE A 367 -22.13 3.37 15.06
CA ILE A 367 -21.78 4.75 14.72
C ILE A 367 -22.86 5.27 13.78
N ASN A 368 -23.53 6.35 14.15
CA ASN A 368 -24.61 6.96 13.39
C ASN A 368 -24.22 8.32 12.80
#